data_AF-A0AB35X005-F1
#
_entry.id   AF-A0AB35X005-F1
#
_cell.length_a   1.000
_cell.length_b   1.000
_cell.length_c   1.000
_cell.angle_alpha   90.00
_cell.angle_beta   90.00
_cell.angle_gamma   90.00
#
_symmetry.space_group_name_H-M   'P 1'
#
loop_
_entity.id
_entity.type
_entity.pdbx_description
1 polymer ?
#
loop_
_entity_poly.entity_id
_entity_poly.type
_entity_poly.pdbx_seq_one_letter_code
_entity_poly.pdbx_strand_id
1 'polypeptide(L)'
;MLQRALLTFNALAIVGLSLIPLQPALAFVDDKRVLSDHRWYTEAYVKDYLVKNYPTLVTGAFHKTVRYAYAADAPVSGSGFSVHQALPMSARRHEAFLWSEKDAGKSLGAEIDKQCVLLISESLHSLKYQVRRARIKARDTNTVAVAVITDVRSGELTAAPRDLSTYKTRPISLIPAEGDRRLLCNVYRSTTRSAGITYEFSVVLTASGFYLRYK
;
A
#
# COMPACT_ATOMS: atom_id res chain seq x y z
N MET A 1 -9.51 6.22 -79.09
CA MET A 1 -10.77 6.96 -79.36
C MET A 1 -11.61 6.93 -78.08
N LEU A 2 -12.05 8.13 -77.68
CA LEU A 2 -13.12 8.52 -76.75
C LEU A 2 -13.12 7.89 -75.33
N GLN A 3 -12.75 8.60 -74.27
CA GLN A 3 -13.43 9.73 -73.58
C GLN A 3 -14.88 9.47 -73.11
N ARG A 4 -14.99 9.53 -71.77
CA ARG A 4 -16.02 10.19 -70.95
C ARG A 4 -17.42 9.55 -70.85
N ALA A 5 -17.67 8.98 -69.67
CA ALA A 5 -18.87 9.29 -68.91
C ALA A 5 -18.42 9.75 -67.51
N LEU A 6 -18.42 11.08 -67.31
CA LEU A 6 -18.28 11.73 -66.01
C LEU A 6 -19.65 11.75 -65.31
N LEU A 7 -19.58 11.65 -63.97
CA LEU A 7 -20.43 12.34 -62.99
C LEU A 7 -21.92 12.01 -62.99
N THR A 8 -22.38 11.42 -61.89
CA THR A 8 -23.04 12.14 -60.78
C THR A 8 -23.47 11.13 -59.72
N PHE A 9 -22.88 11.19 -58.53
CA PHE A 9 -23.59 11.03 -57.24
C PHE A 9 -22.65 11.50 -56.14
N ASN A 10 -22.65 12.81 -55.92
CA ASN A 10 -22.09 13.43 -54.73
C ASN A 10 -23.07 13.25 -53.56
N ALA A 11 -22.47 13.16 -52.37
CA ALA A 11 -23.04 13.41 -51.05
C ALA A 11 -23.94 12.33 -50.44
N LEU A 12 -23.40 11.59 -49.47
CA LEU A 12 -23.93 11.53 -48.10
C LEU A 12 -22.95 10.80 -47.15
N ALA A 13 -22.40 11.57 -46.21
CA ALA A 13 -22.07 11.21 -44.82
C ALA A 13 -21.18 9.96 -44.59
N ILE A 14 -19.89 10.09 -44.26
CA ILE A 14 -19.39 10.55 -42.95
C ILE A 14 -20.43 10.37 -41.83
N VAL A 15 -20.75 9.13 -41.45
CA VAL A 15 -21.17 8.81 -40.07
C VAL A 15 -20.69 7.40 -39.72
N GLY A 16 -19.72 7.35 -38.81
CA GLY A 16 -19.82 6.51 -37.61
C GLY A 16 -19.75 5.00 -37.80
N LEU A 17 -18.55 4.45 -37.71
CA LEU A 17 -18.27 3.22 -36.97
C LEU A 17 -16.80 3.20 -36.58
N SER A 18 -16.40 4.24 -35.84
CA SER A 18 -15.28 4.15 -34.91
C SER A 18 -15.62 3.10 -33.86
N LEU A 19 -15.28 1.85 -34.14
CA LEU A 19 -15.20 0.76 -33.16
C LEU A 19 -14.01 1.04 -32.23
N ILE A 20 -14.12 2.09 -31.44
CA ILE A 20 -13.42 2.20 -30.17
C ILE A 20 -14.38 1.53 -29.18
N PRO A 21 -14.01 0.41 -28.53
CA PRO A 21 -14.79 -0.04 -27.40
C PRO A 21 -14.79 1.10 -26.38
N LEU A 22 -15.96 1.70 -26.18
CA LEU A 22 -16.28 2.53 -25.03
C LEU A 22 -16.02 1.67 -23.78
N GLN A 23 -14.79 1.75 -23.28
CA GLN A 23 -14.52 1.37 -21.91
C GLN A 23 -15.35 2.31 -21.02
N PRO A 24 -16.14 1.76 -20.09
CA PRO A 24 -17.01 2.57 -19.27
C PRO A 24 -16.15 3.53 -18.44
N ALA A 25 -16.39 4.83 -18.63
CA ALA A 25 -16.11 5.90 -17.68
C ALA A 25 -14.86 5.73 -16.79
N LEU A 26 -13.67 5.95 -17.35
CA LEU A 26 -12.51 6.42 -16.58
C LEU A 26 -12.72 7.89 -16.17
N ALA A 27 -13.79 8.15 -15.44
CA ALA A 27 -13.88 9.38 -14.67
C ALA A 27 -12.89 9.25 -13.50
N PHE A 28 -12.05 10.28 -13.26
CA PHE A 28 -11.24 10.50 -12.05
C PHE A 28 -9.74 10.08 -12.07
N VAL A 29 -9.03 10.26 -13.19
CA VAL A 29 -7.55 10.34 -13.15
C VAL A 29 -7.17 11.78 -12.77
N ASP A 30 -6.51 11.99 -11.63
CA ASP A 30 -5.74 13.23 -11.42
C ASP A 30 -4.51 13.12 -12.29
N ASP A 31 -4.51 13.89 -13.38
CA ASP A 31 -3.52 13.93 -14.45
C ASP A 31 -2.12 14.33 -13.97
N LYS A 32 -2.00 14.76 -12.71
CA LYS A 32 -0.76 15.28 -12.13
C LYS A 32 -0.14 14.37 -11.08
N ARG A 33 -0.73 13.21 -10.77
CA ARG A 33 -0.14 12.22 -9.85
C ARG A 33 0.16 10.93 -10.61
N VAL A 34 1.43 10.56 -10.67
CA VAL A 34 1.92 9.37 -11.38
C VAL A 34 2.57 8.43 -10.37
N LEU A 35 2.21 7.15 -10.42
CA LEU A 35 2.94 6.12 -9.67
C LEU A 35 4.38 6.10 -10.20
N SER A 36 5.32 6.45 -9.32
CA SER A 36 6.73 6.56 -9.66
C SER A 36 7.48 5.27 -9.36
N ASP A 37 7.14 4.57 -8.28
CA ASP A 37 7.90 3.40 -7.82
C ASP A 37 7.09 2.51 -6.86
N HIS A 38 7.39 1.21 -6.90
CA HIS A 38 7.01 0.22 -5.89
C HIS A 38 8.23 -0.14 -5.07
N ARG A 39 8.32 0.39 -3.85
CA ARG A 39 9.45 0.12 -2.98
C ARG A 39 9.17 -0.99 -2.00
N TRP A 40 9.84 -2.11 -2.23
CA TRP A 40 9.72 -3.32 -1.45
C TRP A 40 10.80 -3.44 -0.39
N TYR A 41 10.39 -3.79 0.83
CA TYR A 41 11.25 -3.94 1.99
C TYR A 41 11.08 -5.31 2.65
N THR A 42 12.18 -5.82 3.20
CA THR A 42 12.17 -6.95 4.13
C THR A 42 11.85 -6.45 5.54
N GLU A 43 11.23 -7.30 6.38
CA GLU A 43 11.02 -6.99 7.80
C GLU A 43 12.34 -6.67 8.52
N ALA A 44 13.40 -7.45 8.23
CA ALA A 44 14.73 -7.26 8.83
C ALA A 44 15.28 -5.86 8.56
N TYR A 45 15.29 -5.43 7.30
CA TYR A 45 15.72 -4.07 6.93
C TYR A 45 14.95 -2.98 7.67
N VAL A 46 13.62 -3.06 7.71
CA VAL A 46 12.78 -2.07 8.40
C VAL A 46 13.15 -2.01 9.88
N LYS A 47 13.28 -3.18 10.53
CA LYS A 47 13.64 -3.28 11.94
C LYS A 47 15.03 -2.69 12.21
N ASP A 48 16.04 -3.07 11.43
CA ASP A 48 17.42 -2.62 11.59
C ASP A 48 17.53 -1.10 11.37
N TYR A 49 16.82 -0.58 10.37
CA TYR A 49 16.74 0.85 10.12
C TYR A 49 16.12 1.61 11.30
N LEU A 50 15.03 1.11 11.88
CA LEU A 50 14.41 1.73 13.05
C LEU A 50 15.32 1.64 14.29
N VAL A 51 15.98 0.51 14.54
CA VAL A 51 16.92 0.39 15.66
C VAL A 51 18.03 1.42 15.57
N LYS A 52 18.58 1.62 14.36
CA LYS A 52 19.68 2.56 14.13
C LYS A 52 19.26 4.02 14.19
N ASN A 53 18.14 4.38 13.55
CA ASN A 53 17.78 5.78 13.30
C ASN A 53 16.61 6.29 14.14
N TYR A 54 15.71 5.40 14.58
CA TYR A 54 14.45 5.74 15.26
C TYR A 54 14.11 4.74 16.38
N PRO A 55 14.99 4.53 17.39
CA PRO A 55 14.86 3.44 18.36
C PRO A 55 13.55 3.50 19.17
N THR A 56 13.01 4.71 19.38
CA THR A 56 11.73 4.93 20.07
C THR A 56 10.54 4.33 19.32
N LEU A 57 10.62 4.15 18.00
CA LEU A 57 9.56 3.59 17.17
C LEU A 57 9.58 2.06 17.08
N VAL A 58 10.69 1.41 17.45
CA VAL A 58 10.87 -0.05 17.35
C VAL A 58 9.79 -0.79 18.14
N THR A 59 9.55 -0.40 19.39
CA THR A 59 8.52 -1.00 20.26
C THR A 59 7.10 -0.79 19.70
N GLY A 60 6.91 0.25 18.88
CA GLY A 60 5.67 0.52 18.13
C GLY A 60 5.36 -0.59 17.14
N ALA A 61 6.28 -0.89 16.22
CA ALA A 61 6.10 -1.88 15.18
C ALA A 61 6.46 -3.31 15.61
N PHE A 62 7.59 -3.51 16.30
CA PHE A 62 8.22 -4.81 16.58
C PHE A 62 8.26 -5.16 18.08
N HIS A 63 7.14 -4.97 18.77
CA HIS A 63 7.06 -5.36 20.19
C HIS A 63 7.15 -6.88 20.36
N LYS A 64 7.82 -7.36 21.42
CA LYS A 64 7.98 -8.79 21.73
C LYS A 64 6.67 -9.59 21.85
N THR A 65 5.53 -8.92 22.07
CA THR A 65 4.21 -9.57 22.20
C THR A 65 3.51 -9.78 20.87
N VAL A 66 4.08 -9.36 19.75
CA VAL A 66 3.49 -9.52 18.42
C VAL A 66 4.51 -10.10 17.45
N ARG A 67 4.05 -10.95 16.53
CA ARG A 67 4.81 -11.40 15.35
C ARG A 67 3.92 -11.22 14.13
N TYR A 68 4.54 -10.93 13.00
CA TYR A 68 3.87 -10.86 11.70
C TYR A 68 4.19 -12.12 10.92
N ALA A 69 3.17 -12.76 10.39
CA ALA A 69 3.31 -13.87 9.47
C ALA A 69 2.71 -13.47 8.14
N TYR A 70 3.56 -13.40 7.12
CA TYR A 70 3.18 -12.94 5.80
C TYR A 70 2.56 -14.06 5.01
N ALA A 71 1.56 -13.72 4.18
CA ALA A 71 0.80 -14.68 3.38
C ALA A 71 1.68 -15.56 2.48
N ALA A 72 2.83 -15.05 2.07
CA ALA A 72 3.70 -15.68 1.11
C ALA A 72 4.71 -16.68 1.71
N ASP A 73 4.76 -16.84 3.04
CA ASP A 73 5.68 -17.74 3.75
C ASP A 73 5.02 -19.09 4.14
N ALA A 74 3.92 -19.45 3.46
CA ALA A 74 3.02 -20.57 3.78
C ALA A 74 2.14 -20.32 5.04
N PRO A 75 0.98 -20.98 5.17
CA PRO A 75 0.08 -20.74 6.30
C PRO A 75 0.77 -21.04 7.63
N VAL A 76 0.56 -20.15 8.60
CA VAL A 76 1.00 -20.41 9.98
C VAL A 76 0.16 -21.56 10.52
N SER A 77 0.70 -22.77 10.48
CA SER A 77 0.21 -23.85 11.33
C SER A 77 0.46 -23.43 12.78
N GLY A 78 -0.59 -23.18 13.54
CA GLY A 78 -0.49 -22.93 14.97
C GLY A 78 0.07 -24.16 15.67
N SER A 79 1.38 -24.23 15.85
CA SER A 79 2.00 -25.28 16.67
C SER A 79 1.77 -24.93 18.16
N GLY A 80 1.03 -25.79 18.89
CA GLY A 80 0.69 -25.64 20.31
C GLY A 80 -0.75 -25.19 20.57
N PHE A 81 -1.12 -24.98 21.84
CA PHE A 81 -2.43 -24.40 22.23
C PHE A 81 -2.54 -22.98 21.68
N SER A 82 -3.14 -22.85 20.50
CA SER A 82 -3.31 -21.59 19.81
C SER A 82 -4.76 -21.43 19.38
N VAL A 83 -5.31 -20.25 19.64
CA VAL A 83 -6.69 -19.90 19.25
C VAL A 83 -6.61 -18.89 18.11
N HIS A 84 -7.18 -19.26 16.96
CA HIS A 84 -7.34 -18.34 15.85
C HIS A 84 -8.53 -17.41 16.11
N GLN A 85 -8.28 -16.11 16.04
CA GLN A 85 -9.33 -15.08 16.04
C GLN A 85 -9.39 -14.45 14.65
N ALA A 86 -10.44 -14.78 13.91
CA ALA A 86 -10.73 -14.15 12.63
C ALA A 86 -11.08 -12.68 12.87
N LEU A 87 -10.23 -11.78 12.37
CA LEU A 87 -10.39 -10.35 12.48
C LEU A 87 -9.75 -9.72 11.26
N PRO A 88 -10.53 -9.50 10.18
CA PRO A 88 -10.05 -8.78 9.01
C PRO A 88 -9.60 -7.38 9.44
N MET A 89 -8.30 -7.12 9.33
CA MET A 89 -7.68 -5.86 9.71
C MET A 89 -7.09 -5.21 8.47
N SER A 90 -7.15 -3.89 8.41
CA SER A 90 -6.34 -3.11 7.48
C SER A 90 -5.71 -1.91 8.18
N ALA A 91 -4.49 -1.60 7.77
CA ALA A 91 -3.75 -0.40 8.14
C ALA A 91 -3.41 0.35 6.86
N ARG A 92 -3.73 1.64 6.84
CA ARG A 92 -3.52 2.54 5.70
C ARG A 92 -2.79 3.76 6.21
N ARG A 93 -1.65 4.07 5.61
CA ARG A 93 -0.81 5.23 5.95
C ARG A 93 -0.41 5.96 4.69
N HIS A 94 -0.39 7.27 4.79
CA HIS A 94 -0.04 8.16 3.70
C HIS A 94 0.67 9.38 4.24
N GLU A 95 1.69 9.81 3.53
CA GLU A 95 2.43 11.05 3.79
C GLU A 95 2.84 11.69 2.48
N ALA A 96 3.03 13.01 2.50
CA ALA A 96 3.50 13.78 1.36
C ALA A 96 4.77 14.53 1.76
N PHE A 97 5.80 14.41 0.93
CA PHE A 97 7.10 15.06 1.08
C PHE A 97 7.35 15.96 -0.13
N LEU A 98 7.72 17.22 0.13
CA LEU A 98 8.11 18.14 -0.93
C LEU A 98 9.61 18.04 -1.19
N TRP A 99 9.98 17.85 -2.46
CA TRP A 99 11.37 17.86 -2.91
C TRP A 99 11.65 19.06 -3.79
N SER A 100 12.70 19.81 -3.44
CA SER A 100 13.21 20.91 -4.25
C SER A 100 14.65 20.64 -4.69
N GLU A 101 15.08 21.25 -5.79
CA GLU A 101 16.49 21.16 -6.23
C GLU A 101 17.47 21.71 -5.19
N LYS A 102 17.02 22.62 -4.31
CA LYS A 102 17.82 23.12 -3.19
C LYS A 102 18.09 22.06 -2.11
N ASP A 103 17.31 20.98 -2.09
CA ASP A 103 17.52 19.83 -1.22
C ASP A 103 18.54 18.82 -1.78
N ALA A 104 19.18 19.09 -2.93
CA ALA A 104 20.12 18.19 -3.59
C ALA A 104 21.32 17.71 -2.75
N GLY A 105 21.64 18.40 -1.64
CA GLY A 105 22.61 17.92 -0.65
C GLY A 105 22.15 16.69 0.16
N LYS A 106 20.85 16.37 0.11
CA LYS A 106 20.27 15.12 0.63
C LYS A 106 20.09 14.14 -0.53
N SER A 107 20.23 12.84 -0.27
CA SER A 107 19.89 11.84 -1.28
C SER A 107 18.37 11.67 -1.32
N LEU A 108 17.74 12.02 -2.44
CA LEU A 108 16.30 11.81 -2.67
C LEU A 108 15.90 10.36 -2.40
N GLY A 109 16.70 9.39 -2.86
CA GLY A 109 16.44 7.97 -2.63
C GLY A 109 16.45 7.60 -1.15
N ALA A 110 17.38 8.17 -0.37
CA ALA A 110 17.47 7.92 1.07
C ALA A 110 16.30 8.54 1.85
N GLU A 111 15.82 9.72 1.43
CA GLU A 111 14.64 10.34 2.04
C GLU A 111 13.38 9.56 1.69
N ILE A 112 13.22 9.11 0.44
CA ILE A 112 12.13 8.18 0.06
C ILE A 112 12.17 6.92 0.94
N ASP A 113 13.33 6.29 1.12
CA ASP A 113 13.46 5.10 1.96
C ASP A 113 13.09 5.37 3.41
N LYS A 114 13.52 6.51 3.96
CA LYS A 114 13.14 6.94 5.30
C LYS A 114 11.62 7.06 5.43
N GLN A 115 10.97 7.78 4.53
CA GLN A 115 9.51 7.99 4.58
C GLN A 115 8.76 6.66 4.46
N CYS A 116 9.20 5.78 3.55
CA CYS A 116 8.62 4.44 3.42
C CYS A 116 8.78 3.58 4.68
N VAL A 117 9.98 3.55 5.29
CA VAL A 117 10.22 2.79 6.53
C VAL A 117 9.37 3.31 7.69
N LEU A 118 9.21 4.64 7.81
CA LEU A 118 8.36 5.24 8.85
C LEU A 118 6.88 4.85 8.66
N LEU A 119 6.34 4.96 7.45
CA LEU A 119 4.95 4.58 7.19
C LEU A 119 4.69 3.08 7.32
N ILE A 120 5.67 2.24 6.97
CA ILE A 120 5.61 0.80 7.22
C ILE A 120 5.55 0.54 8.73
N SER A 121 6.42 1.18 9.51
CA SER A 121 6.43 1.07 10.98
C SER A 121 5.08 1.44 11.58
N GLU A 122 4.49 2.55 11.15
CA GLU A 122 3.18 2.99 11.61
C GLU A 122 2.05 2.04 11.21
N SER A 123 2.13 1.47 10.01
CA SER A 123 1.14 0.49 9.53
C SER A 123 1.19 -0.79 10.35
N LEU A 124 2.39 -1.31 10.62
CA LEU A 124 2.61 -2.45 11.52
C LEU A 124 2.11 -2.16 12.94
N HIS A 125 2.46 -0.99 13.49
CA HIS A 125 1.93 -0.54 14.78
C HIS A 125 0.40 -0.51 14.78
N SER A 126 -0.24 -0.02 13.71
CA SER A 126 -1.69 0.00 13.60
C SER A 126 -2.32 -1.40 13.65
N LEU A 127 -1.73 -2.39 12.97
CA LEU A 127 -2.18 -3.78 13.06
C LEU A 127 -2.02 -4.32 14.49
N LYS A 128 -0.87 -4.11 15.14
CA LYS A 128 -0.65 -4.47 16.55
C LYS A 128 -1.70 -3.84 17.47
N TYR A 129 -2.02 -2.57 17.25
CA TYR A 129 -3.00 -1.85 18.05
C TYR A 129 -4.42 -2.41 17.89
N GLN A 130 -4.79 -2.85 16.68
CA GLN A 130 -6.07 -3.53 16.44
C GLN A 130 -6.16 -4.86 17.22
N VAL A 131 -5.10 -5.66 17.22
CA VAL A 131 -5.02 -6.88 18.05
C VAL A 131 -5.17 -6.56 19.53
N ARG A 132 -4.43 -5.56 20.05
CA ARG A 132 -4.54 -5.13 21.45
C ARG A 132 -5.98 -4.77 21.82
N ARG A 133 -6.67 -4.00 20.97
CA ARG A 133 -8.06 -3.61 21.18
C ARG A 133 -9.02 -4.81 21.17
N ALA A 134 -8.84 -5.73 20.23
CA ALA A 134 -9.67 -6.93 20.15
C ALA A 134 -9.55 -7.78 21.42
N ARG A 135 -8.32 -7.97 21.92
CA ARG A 135 -8.05 -8.68 23.18
C ARG A 135 -8.70 -8.02 24.39
N ILE A 136 -8.57 -6.70 24.52
CA ILE A 136 -9.21 -5.95 25.60
C ILE A 136 -10.74 -6.15 25.56
N LYS A 137 -11.35 -6.08 24.37
CA LYS A 137 -12.79 -6.29 24.19
C LYS A 137 -13.21 -7.71 24.57
N ALA A 138 -12.40 -8.72 24.21
CA ALA A 138 -12.66 -10.12 24.53
C ALA A 138 -12.45 -10.47 26.02
N ARG A 139 -12.00 -9.51 26.85
CA ARG A 139 -11.60 -9.72 28.25
C ARG A 139 -10.58 -10.86 28.39
N ASP A 140 -9.75 -11.06 27.38
CA ASP A 140 -8.72 -12.09 27.40
C ASP A 140 -7.54 -11.60 28.27
N THR A 141 -7.68 -11.83 29.58
CA THR A 141 -6.69 -11.54 30.62
C THR A 141 -5.73 -12.71 30.87
N ASN A 142 -5.89 -13.83 30.15
CA ASN A 142 -4.96 -14.94 30.27
C ASN A 142 -3.55 -14.51 29.84
N THR A 143 -2.55 -15.18 30.39
CA THR A 143 -1.11 -14.91 30.18
C THR A 143 -0.67 -15.30 28.77
N VAL A 144 -1.21 -14.64 27.75
CA VAL A 144 -0.77 -14.76 26.35
C VAL A 144 0.69 -14.35 26.27
N ALA A 145 1.53 -15.25 25.74
CA ALA A 145 2.93 -14.98 25.51
C ALA A 145 3.11 -14.02 24.31
N VAL A 146 2.46 -14.34 23.19
CA VAL A 146 2.63 -13.67 21.89
C VAL A 146 1.35 -13.78 21.05
N ALA A 147 0.98 -12.71 20.35
CA ALA A 147 0.00 -12.74 19.26
C ALA A 147 0.72 -12.84 17.90
N VAL A 148 0.29 -13.76 17.04
CA VAL A 148 0.82 -13.88 15.67
C VAL A 148 -0.23 -13.37 14.70
N ILE A 149 -0.01 -12.18 14.13
CA ILE A 149 -0.87 -11.61 13.09
C ILE A 149 -0.62 -12.41 11.81
N THR A 150 -1.66 -13.00 11.25
CA THR A 150 -1.53 -13.98 10.18
C THR A 150 -2.07 -13.45 8.86
N ASP A 151 -1.55 -14.02 7.76
CA ASP A 151 -1.90 -13.66 6.39
C ASP A 151 -1.69 -12.16 6.13
N VAL A 152 -0.56 -11.62 6.60
CA VAL A 152 -0.20 -10.22 6.35
C VAL A 152 0.11 -10.04 4.86
N ARG A 153 -0.59 -9.12 4.21
CA ARG A 153 -0.44 -8.80 2.78
C ARG A 153 -0.27 -7.31 2.57
N SER A 154 0.62 -6.96 1.64
CA SER A 154 0.75 -5.61 1.12
C SER A 154 -0.23 -5.35 -0.03
N GLY A 155 -0.56 -4.08 -0.21
CA GLY A 155 -1.42 -3.65 -1.29
C GLY A 155 -1.29 -2.18 -1.62
N GLU A 156 -2.23 -1.74 -2.45
CA GLU A 156 -2.43 -0.36 -2.85
C GLU A 156 -3.93 -0.01 -2.71
N LEU A 157 -4.24 1.28 -2.64
CA LEU A 157 -5.63 1.72 -2.71
C LEU A 157 -6.09 1.65 -4.17
N THR A 158 -7.19 0.96 -4.45
CA THR A 158 -7.69 0.75 -5.82
C THR A 158 -8.08 2.05 -6.52
N ALA A 159 -8.34 3.12 -5.76
CA ALA A 159 -8.53 4.46 -6.29
C ALA A 159 -7.22 5.25 -6.16
N ALA A 160 -6.34 5.16 -7.14
CA ALA A 160 -5.26 6.12 -7.37
C ALA A 160 -5.37 6.55 -8.84
N PRO A 161 -5.55 7.86 -9.15
CA PRO A 161 -4.60 8.93 -8.83
C PRO A 161 -5.19 10.18 -8.15
N ARG A 162 -6.50 10.32 -7.92
CA ARG A 162 -7.09 11.57 -7.37
C ARG A 162 -7.03 11.72 -5.84
N ASP A 163 -6.88 10.63 -5.09
CA ASP A 163 -6.94 10.67 -3.62
C ASP A 163 -6.20 9.47 -2.99
N LEU A 164 -5.17 9.73 -2.20
CA LEU A 164 -4.46 8.72 -1.40
C LEU A 164 -4.99 8.61 0.04
N SER A 165 -6.21 9.11 0.29
CA SER A 165 -6.81 9.12 1.62
C SER A 165 -6.89 7.73 2.26
N THR A 166 -6.62 7.72 3.56
CA THR A 166 -6.63 6.54 4.42
C THR A 166 -8.04 6.08 4.85
N TYR A 167 -9.11 6.61 4.23
CA TYR A 167 -10.50 6.23 4.55
C TYR A 167 -10.70 4.72 4.42
N LYS A 168 -11.32 4.10 5.46
CA LYS A 168 -11.51 2.65 5.58
C LYS A 168 -12.39 2.02 4.50
N THR A 169 -13.23 2.80 3.84
CA THR A 169 -14.17 2.32 2.82
C THR A 169 -13.53 2.15 1.45
N ARG A 170 -12.32 2.71 1.23
CA ARG A 170 -11.63 2.58 -0.05
C ARG A 170 -11.29 1.11 -0.32
N PRO A 171 -11.51 0.61 -1.55
CA PRO A 171 -11.08 -0.72 -1.92
C PRO A 171 -9.56 -0.82 -1.92
N ILE A 172 -9.05 -2.00 -1.57
CA ILE A 172 -7.62 -2.33 -1.55
C ILE A 172 -7.38 -3.35 -2.65
N SER A 173 -6.43 -3.06 -3.53
CA SER A 173 -5.85 -4.03 -4.44
C SER A 173 -4.64 -4.67 -3.76
N LEU A 174 -4.61 -6.00 -3.67
CA LEU A 174 -3.50 -6.72 -3.04
C LEU A 174 -2.38 -6.92 -4.06
N ILE A 175 -1.15 -6.60 -3.68
CA ILE A 175 0.02 -6.74 -4.55
C ILE A 175 0.86 -7.93 -4.06
N PRO A 176 1.16 -8.92 -4.92
CA PRO A 176 2.02 -10.04 -4.56
C PRO A 176 3.42 -9.57 -4.14
N ALA A 177 4.00 -10.23 -3.14
CA ALA A 177 5.34 -9.93 -2.64
C ALA A 177 6.45 -10.33 -3.64
N GLU A 178 7.59 -9.64 -3.56
CA GLU A 178 8.78 -9.91 -4.39
C GLU A 178 9.86 -10.66 -3.59
N GLY A 179 9.88 -11.99 -3.72
CA GLY A 179 10.77 -12.83 -2.90
C GLY A 179 10.57 -12.55 -1.41
N ASP A 180 11.65 -12.43 -0.64
CA ASP A 180 11.58 -12.16 0.81
C ASP A 180 11.10 -10.74 1.17
N ARG A 181 10.88 -9.86 0.19
CA ARG A 181 10.39 -8.51 0.42
C ARG A 181 8.87 -8.52 0.47
N ARG A 182 8.33 -8.38 1.68
CA ARG A 182 6.88 -8.54 1.96
C ARG A 182 6.16 -7.21 2.23
N LEU A 183 6.91 -6.11 2.40
CA LEU A 183 6.39 -4.82 2.81
C LEU A 183 6.53 -3.81 1.67
N LEU A 184 5.41 -3.42 1.07
CA LEU A 184 5.34 -2.45 -0.03
C LEU A 184 5.07 -1.03 0.48
N CYS A 185 5.85 -0.09 -0.05
CA CYS A 185 5.56 1.34 -0.05
C CYS A 185 5.32 1.79 -1.50
N ASN A 186 4.13 2.35 -1.76
CA ASN A 186 3.77 2.91 -3.05
C ASN A 186 4.24 4.36 -3.09
N VAL A 187 5.08 4.72 -4.07
CA VAL A 187 5.63 6.07 -4.22
C VAL A 187 5.00 6.73 -5.44
N TYR A 188 4.33 7.84 -5.22
CA TYR A 188 3.71 8.66 -6.25
C TYR A 188 4.49 9.96 -6.38
N ARG A 189 4.61 10.46 -7.60
CA ARG A 189 5.18 11.77 -7.90
C ARG A 189 4.07 12.69 -8.38
N SER A 190 4.07 13.93 -7.88
CA SER A 190 3.11 14.95 -8.29
C SER A 190 3.76 16.32 -8.48
N THR A 191 3.23 17.09 -9.43
CA THR A 191 3.60 18.50 -9.70
C THR A 191 2.47 19.47 -9.32
N THR A 192 1.44 19.00 -8.62
CA THR A 192 0.25 19.79 -8.24
C THR A 192 0.55 20.96 -7.32
N ARG A 193 1.63 20.91 -6.54
CA ARG A 193 1.97 21.94 -5.56
C ARG A 193 2.91 22.98 -6.17
N SER A 194 2.62 24.26 -5.94
CA SER A 194 3.31 25.43 -6.50
C SER A 194 4.81 25.56 -6.16
N ALA A 195 5.35 24.65 -5.35
CA ALA A 195 6.71 24.74 -4.78
C ALA A 195 7.67 23.62 -5.22
N GLY A 196 7.35 22.84 -6.26
CA GLY A 196 8.26 21.84 -6.84
C GLY A 196 7.67 20.44 -6.97
N ILE A 197 8.56 19.44 -7.03
CA ILE A 197 8.16 18.03 -7.14
C ILE A 197 7.71 17.54 -5.75
N THR A 198 6.48 17.06 -5.64
CA THR A 198 5.98 16.41 -4.42
C THR A 198 6.05 14.90 -4.61
N TYR A 199 6.56 14.20 -3.61
CA TYR A 199 6.46 12.75 -3.50
C TYR A 199 5.40 12.41 -2.45
N GLU A 200 4.50 11.51 -2.81
CA GLU A 200 3.45 11.03 -1.94
C GLU A 200 3.64 9.53 -1.73
N PHE A 201 3.55 9.09 -0.49
CA PHE A 201 3.81 7.72 -0.10
C PHE A 201 2.52 7.09 0.39
N SER A 202 2.30 5.82 0.09
CA SER A 202 1.18 5.07 0.63
C SER A 202 1.60 3.66 1.01
N VAL A 203 1.30 3.27 2.24
CA VAL A 203 1.48 1.91 2.73
C VAL A 203 0.12 1.36 3.12
N VAL A 204 -0.22 0.21 2.55
CA VAL A 204 -1.43 -0.53 2.87
C VAL A 204 -1.04 -1.94 3.27
N LEU A 205 -1.39 -2.29 4.51
CA LEU A 205 -1.25 -3.65 5.04
C LEU A 205 -2.62 -4.20 5.39
N THR A 206 -2.87 -5.46 5.06
CA THR A 206 -4.05 -6.21 5.47
C THR A 206 -3.65 -7.48 6.19
N ALA A 207 -4.54 -8.00 7.03
CA ALA A 207 -4.38 -9.28 7.71
C ALA A 207 -5.76 -9.92 7.92
N SER A 208 -5.83 -11.25 7.87
CA SER A 208 -7.11 -11.98 8.03
C SER A 208 -7.52 -12.17 9.50
N GLY A 209 -6.55 -12.10 10.41
CA GLY A 209 -6.77 -12.31 11.83
C GLY A 209 -5.47 -12.46 12.58
N PHE A 210 -5.53 -13.13 13.73
CA PHE A 210 -4.36 -13.45 14.52
C PHE A 210 -4.56 -14.72 15.34
N TYR A 211 -3.45 -15.40 15.64
CA TYR A 211 -3.39 -16.47 16.62
C TYR A 211 -2.91 -15.94 17.96
N LEU A 212 -3.54 -16.36 19.04
CA LEU A 212 -3.03 -16.18 20.39
C LEU A 212 -2.24 -17.41 20.81
N ARG A 213 -0.97 -17.22 21.19
CA ARG A 213 -0.13 -18.28 21.75
C ARG A 213 0.00 -18.08 23.25
N TYR A 214 -0.55 -19.02 24.00
CA TYR A 214 -0.47 -19.05 25.46
C TYR A 214 0.87 -19.67 25.90
N LYS A 215 1.34 -19.29 27.09
CA LYS A 215 2.50 -19.95 27.71
C LYS A 215 2.11 -21.33 28.21
#